data_AF-A0A3B9ATR5-F1
#
_entry.id   AF-A0A3B9ATR5-F1
#
_cell.length_a   1.000
_cell.length_b   1.000
_cell.length_c   1.000
_cell.angle_alpha   90.00
_cell.angle_beta   90.00
_cell.angle_gamma   90.00
#
_symmetry.space_group_name_H-M   'P 1'
#
loop_
_entity.id
_entity.type
_entity.pdbx_description
1 polymer ?
#
loop_
_entity_poly.entity_id
_entity_poly.type
_entity_poly.pdbx_seq_one_letter_code
_entity_poly.pdbx_strand_id
1 'polypeptide(L)' 'MEYAACQVSIAPLRAQPSDKSEMVSQLLFGETVEIQESKDNWKYVVCAWDGYSGWVDSKQLKRLTPTEFDQ' A
#
# COMPACT_ATOMS: atom_id res chain seq x y z
N MET A 1 -11.05 -6.28 7.50
CA MET A 1 -10.46 -5.64 6.31
C MET A 1 -9.87 -4.32 6.75
N GLU A 2 -8.60 -4.09 6.40
CA GLU A 2 -7.90 -2.83 6.69
C GLU A 2 -7.65 -2.11 5.37
N TYR A 3 -7.96 -0.82 5.32
CA TYR A 3 -7.81 0.01 4.13
C TYR A 3 -6.86 1.16 4.39
N ALA A 4 -6.17 1.60 3.34
CA ALA A 4 -5.31 2.76 3.39
C ALA A 4 -5.25 3.49 2.05
N ALA A 5 -4.79 4.73 2.08
CA ALA A 5 -4.40 5.49 0.91
C ALA A 5 -2.91 5.84 0.96
N CYS A 6 -2.27 5.94 -0.19
CA CYS A 6 -0.94 6.52 -0.32
C CYS A 6 -0.95 7.99 0.09
N GLN A 7 -0.12 8.38 1.06
CA GLN A 7 -0.08 9.75 1.61
C GLN A 7 1.12 10.58 1.11
N VAL A 8 1.98 9.98 0.30
CA VAL A 8 3.13 10.63 -0.33
C VAL A 8 2.91 10.71 -1.84
N SER A 9 3.70 11.50 -2.56
CA SER A 9 3.56 11.65 -4.02
C SER A 9 3.71 10.31 -4.75
N ILE A 10 4.71 9.52 -4.37
CA ILE A 10 5.01 8.20 -4.92
C ILE A 10 5.49 7.29 -3.79
N ALA A 11 4.94 6.09 -3.72
CA ALA A 11 5.28 5.06 -2.75
C ALA A 11 5.68 3.76 -3.48
N PRO A 12 6.92 3.26 -3.36
CA PRO A 12 7.33 2.03 -4.05
C PRO A 12 6.61 0.79 -3.49
N LEU A 13 6.05 -0.02 -4.39
CA LEU A 13 5.66 -1.39 -4.10
C LEU A 13 6.82 -2.33 -4.39
N ARG A 14 7.14 -3.21 -3.44
CA ARG A 14 8.30 -4.11 -3.50
C ARG A 14 7.90 -5.58 -3.50
N ALA A 15 8.72 -6.42 -4.12
CA ALA A 15 8.48 -7.87 -4.16
C ALA A 15 8.56 -8.52 -2.77
N GLN A 16 9.38 -7.96 -1.86
CA GLN A 16 9.60 -8.45 -0.50
C GLN A 16 9.60 -7.28 0.50
N PRO A 17 9.33 -7.53 1.79
CA PRO A 17 9.32 -6.51 2.84
C PRO A 17 10.74 -6.08 3.22
N SER A 18 11.45 -5.45 2.29
CA SER A 18 12.82 -4.98 2.45
C SER A 18 13.12 -3.84 1.48
N ASP A 19 13.84 -2.81 1.94
CA ASP A 19 14.29 -1.70 1.08
C ASP A 19 15.24 -2.15 -0.03
N LYS A 20 15.91 -3.30 0.14
CA LYS A 20 16.80 -3.90 -0.86
C LYS A 20 16.05 -4.73 -1.92
N SER A 21 14.76 -4.97 -1.72
CA SER A 21 13.94 -5.74 -2.66
C SER A 21 13.64 -4.93 -3.91
N GLU A 22 13.49 -5.63 -5.03
CA GLU A 22 13.04 -5.06 -6.30
C GLU A 22 11.73 -4.28 -6.13
N MET A 23 11.68 -3.12 -6.77
CA MET A 23 10.45 -2.34 -6.92
C MET A 23 9.65 -2.92 -8.09
N VAL A 24 8.49 -3.48 -7.80
CA VAL A 24 7.63 -4.16 -8.78
C VAL A 24 6.55 -3.24 -9.35
N SER A 25 6.19 -2.19 -8.61
CA SER A 25 5.24 -1.16 -9.02
C SER A 25 5.37 0.06 -8.10
N GLN A 26 4.44 1.00 -8.19
CA GLN A 26 4.37 2.19 -7.34
C GLN A 26 2.91 2.57 -7.08
N LEU A 27 2.65 3.13 -5.89
CA LEU A 27 1.41 3.85 -5.59
C LEU A 27 1.63 5.34 -5.78
N LEU A 28 0.65 6.04 -6.33
CA LEU A 28 0.58 7.49 -6.44
C LEU A 28 -0.26 8.08 -5.30
N PHE A 29 -0.06 9.36 -5.00
CA PHE A 29 -0.82 10.05 -3.96
C PHE A 29 -2.33 9.84 -4.11
N GLY A 30 -2.98 9.42 -3.03
CA GLY A 30 -4.42 9.18 -2.97
C GLY A 30 -4.86 7.80 -3.47
N GLU A 31 -4.01 7.02 -4.13
CA GLU A 31 -4.38 5.65 -4.50
C GLU A 31 -4.68 4.80 -3.27
N THR A 32 -5.79 4.07 -3.35
CA THR A 32 -6.31 3.27 -2.24
C THR A 32 -5.93 1.81 -2.38
N VAL A 33 -5.75 1.18 -1.23
CA VAL A 33 -5.31 -0.22 -1.14
C VAL A 33 -6.03 -0.94 0.00
N GLU A 34 -6.21 -2.24 -0.18
CA GLU A 34 -6.55 -3.16 0.90
C GLU A 34 -5.27 -3.78 1.47
N ILE A 35 -5.13 -3.79 2.79
CA ILE A 35 -4.01 -4.40 3.50
C ILE A 35 -4.35 -5.87 3.79
N GLN A 36 -3.57 -6.78 3.21
CA GLN A 36 -3.73 -8.23 3.37
C GLN A 36 -2.81 -8.81 4.45
N GLU A 37 -1.59 -8.27 4.59
CA GLU A 37 -0.61 -8.74 5.57
C GLU A 37 0.16 -7.56 6.19
N SER A 38 0.65 -7.75 7.41
CA SER A 38 1.53 -6.81 8.10
C SER A 38 2.74 -7.54 8.66
N LYS A 39 3.94 -7.00 8.39
CA LYS A 39 5.20 -7.53 8.92
C LYS A 39 6.14 -6.39 9.28
N ASP A 40 6.39 -6.22 10.58
CA ASP A 40 7.14 -5.08 11.12
C ASP A 40 6.60 -3.75 10.57
N ASN A 41 7.43 -2.98 9.87
CA ASN A 41 7.07 -1.71 9.24
C ASN A 41 6.48 -1.87 7.83
N TRP A 42 6.26 -3.09 7.36
CA TRP A 42 5.79 -3.39 6.01
C TRP A 42 4.34 -3.84 5.99
N LYS A 43 3.65 -3.47 4.92
CA LYS A 43 2.28 -3.88 4.62
C LYS A 43 2.25 -4.53 3.26
N TYR A 44 1.71 -5.75 3.16
CA TYR A 44 1.38 -6.35 1.88
C TYR A 44 -0.01 -5.85 1.48
N VAL A 45 -0.08 -5.19 0.33
CA VAL A 45 -1.28 -4.48 -0.10
C VAL A 45 -1.73 -4.95 -1.48
N VAL A 46 -3.03 -4.85 -1.72
CA VAL A 46 -3.67 -5.04 -3.02
C VAL A 46 -4.26 -3.71 -3.44
N CYS A 47 -3.86 -3.22 -4.61
CA CYS A 47 -4.31 -1.94 -5.16
C CYS A 47 -5.77 -2.05 -5.58
N ALA A 48 -6.59 -1.06 -5.19
CA ALA A 48 -8.02 -1.09 -5.49
C ALA A 48 -8.32 -0.91 -6.99
N TRP A 49 -7.44 -0.21 -7.72
CA TRP A 49 -7.62 0.13 -9.14
C TRP A 49 -7.39 -1.05 -10.09
N ASP A 50 -6.28 -1.77 -9.94
CA ASP A 50 -5.83 -2.80 -10.88
C ASP A 50 -5.63 -4.18 -10.24
N GLY A 51 -5.81 -4.30 -8.92
CA GLY A 51 -5.56 -5.52 -8.17
C GLY A 51 -4.07 -5.90 -8.05
N TYR A 52 -3.15 -5.05 -8.48
CA TYR A 52 -1.72 -5.31 -8.35
C TYR A 52 -1.33 -5.34 -6.87
N SER A 53 -0.32 -6.14 -6.53
CA SER A 53 0.05 -6.35 -5.13
C SER A 53 1.54 -6.29 -4.88
N GLY A 54 1.90 -5.94 -3.65
CA GLY A 54 3.28 -5.80 -3.23
C GLY A 54 3.42 -5.27 -1.82
N TRP A 55 4.67 -5.17 -1.37
CA TRP A 55 5.02 -4.66 -0.06
C TRP A 55 5.31 -3.16 -0.08
N VAL A 56 4.73 -2.42 0.85
CA VAL A 56 4.97 -0.98 1.04
C VAL A 56 5.33 -0.68 2.49
N ASP A 57 6.18 0.33 2.69
CA ASP A 57 6.47 0.83 4.04
C ASP A 57 5.23 1.53 4.60
N SER A 58 4.79 1.09 5.77
CA SER A 58 3.62 1.59 6.48
C SER A 58 3.61 3.11 6.69
N LYS A 59 4.77 3.77 6.76
CA LYS A 59 4.84 5.24 6.89
C LYS A 59 4.35 5.97 5.63
N GLN A 60 4.25 5.28 4.50
CA GLN A 60 3.78 5.85 3.24
C GLN A 60 2.26 5.75 3.08
N LEU A 61 1.59 5.09 4.02
CA LEU A 61 0.16 4.87 4.02
C LEU A 61 -0.53 5.66 5.13
N LYS A 62 -1.68 6.25 4.79
CA LYS A 62 -2.64 6.77 5.75
C LYS A 62 -3.80 5.79 5.84
N ARG A 63 -4.09 5.32 7.06
CA ARG A 63 -5.24 4.43 7.32
C ARG A 63 -6.55 5.11 6.92
N LEU A 64 -7.43 4.35 6.28
CA LEU A 64 -8.80 4.75 5.95
C LEU A 64 -9.81 3.94 6.77
N THR A 65 -10.94 4.55 7.04
CA THR A 65 -12.18 3.88 7.43
C THR A 65 -12.83 3.24 6.19
N PRO A 66 -13.71 2.23 6.36
CA PRO A 66 -14.44 1.65 5.23
C PRO A 66 -15.22 2.70 4.41
N THR A 67 -15.87 3.66 5.10
CA THR A 67 -16.59 4.74 4.43
C THR A 67 -15.69 5.62 3.57
N GLU A 68 -14.45 5.89 4.00
CA GLU A 68 -13.48 6.67 3.20
C GLU A 68 -12.94 5.88 2.01
N PHE A 69 -12.96 4.55 2.05
CA PHE A 69 -12.49 3.69 0.96
C PHE A 69 -13.54 3.53 -0.14
N ASP A 70 -14.82 3.53 0.21
CA ASP A 70 -15.95 3.36 -0.71
C ASP A 70 -16.39 4.67 -1.42
N GLN A 71 -15.71 5.79 -1.16
CA GLN A 71 -15.99 7.11 -1.78
C GLN A 71 -15.30 7.27 -3.13
#